data_AF-A0A0N7FVZ8-F1
#
_entry.id   AF-A0A0N7FVZ8-F1
#
_cell.length_a   1.000
_cell.length_b   1.000
_cell.length_c   1.000
_cell.angle_alpha   90.00
_cell.angle_beta   90.00
_cell.angle_gamma   90.00
#
_symmetry.space_group_name_H-M   'P 1'
#
loop_
_entity.id
_entity.type
_entity.pdbx_description
1 polymer ?
#
loop_
_entity_poly.entity_id
_entity_poly.type
_entity_poly.pdbx_seq_one_letter_code
_entity_poly.pdbx_strand_id
1 'polypeptide(L)'
;MTKEEKLTLAKLQSFTATDFEQYRDRGDEARLRLSSAVITALSLPECWQVDCEQRQEWGGLHPVHLRLSHQSAPQLSFEITGPCNDSPYWYGRLWFDGGECAAWFYSAEAFTPEAINGMMAKVDEYIRVGYTEANKLAVALRMGGNAV
;
A
#
# COMPACT_ATOMS: atom_id res chain seq x y z
N MET A 1 -28.76 6.44 16.07
CA MET A 1 -28.04 6.08 14.83
C MET A 1 -27.36 7.33 14.31
N THR A 2 -26.08 7.49 14.65
CA THR A 2 -25.22 8.50 14.02
C THR A 2 -25.08 8.14 12.54
N LYS A 3 -25.33 9.10 11.66
CA LYS A 3 -25.05 8.98 10.22
C LYS A 3 -23.57 8.60 10.09
N GLU A 4 -23.27 7.38 9.66
CA GLU A 4 -21.88 6.99 9.48
C GLU A 4 -21.26 7.81 8.37
N GLU A 5 -20.19 8.52 8.69
CA GLU A 5 -19.50 9.37 7.75
C GLU A 5 -18.72 8.51 6.75
N LYS A 6 -19.05 8.64 5.46
CA LYS A 6 -18.38 7.91 4.39
C LYS A 6 -16.95 8.44 4.22
N LEU A 7 -15.96 7.54 4.29
CA LEU A 7 -14.56 7.85 3.93
C LEU A 7 -14.45 7.96 2.41
N THR A 8 -14.38 9.20 1.91
CA THR A 8 -14.14 9.49 0.49
C THR A 8 -12.65 9.66 0.20
N LEU A 9 -12.24 9.58 -1.07
CA LEU A 9 -10.87 9.87 -1.48
C LEU A 9 -10.41 11.26 -1.01
N ALA A 10 -11.24 12.29 -1.22
CA ALA A 10 -10.93 13.66 -0.77
C ALA A 10 -10.66 13.73 0.73
N LYS A 11 -11.38 12.92 1.53
CA LYS A 11 -11.17 12.85 2.98
C LYS A 11 -9.87 12.11 3.34
N LEU A 12 -9.56 11.01 2.67
CA LEU A 12 -8.29 10.29 2.84
C LEU A 12 -7.10 11.17 2.48
N GLN A 13 -7.24 12.02 1.45
CA GLN A 13 -6.22 12.98 1.00
C GLN A 13 -6.03 14.15 1.97
N SER A 14 -7.06 14.52 2.73
CA SER A 14 -6.98 15.61 3.71
C SER A 14 -6.53 15.16 5.10
N PHE A 15 -6.37 13.86 5.33
CA PHE A 15 -5.99 13.32 6.64
C PHE A 15 -4.54 13.58 6.97
N THR A 16 -4.31 13.96 8.22
CA THR A 16 -3.00 13.96 8.87
C THR A 16 -2.70 12.58 9.45
N ALA A 17 -1.45 12.35 9.85
CA ALA A 17 -1.09 11.15 10.62
C ALA A 17 -1.97 10.98 11.86
N THR A 18 -2.27 12.07 12.58
CA THR A 18 -3.16 12.03 13.75
C THR A 18 -4.57 11.57 13.40
N ASP A 19 -5.12 11.96 12.23
CA ASP A 19 -6.44 11.50 11.82
C ASP A 19 -6.45 9.99 11.54
N PHE A 20 -5.42 9.47 10.87
CA PHE A 20 -5.26 8.02 10.67
C PHE A 20 -5.17 7.28 12.02
N GLU A 21 -4.41 7.82 12.95
CA GLU A 21 -4.22 7.22 14.27
C GLU A 21 -5.50 7.22 15.10
N GLN A 22 -6.27 8.30 15.06
CA GLN A 22 -7.59 8.35 15.70
C GLN A 22 -8.57 7.31 15.13
N TYR A 23 -8.44 6.91 13.87
CA TYR A 23 -9.24 5.81 13.33
C TYR A 23 -8.80 4.44 13.87
N ARG A 24 -7.49 4.23 14.07
CA ARG A 24 -6.97 3.03 14.73
C ARG A 24 -7.44 2.96 16.19
N ASP A 25 -7.38 4.07 16.92
CA ASP A 25 -7.74 4.13 18.36
C ASP A 25 -9.24 3.92 18.63
N ARG A 26 -10.09 4.08 17.60
CA ARG A 26 -11.52 3.73 17.66
C ARG A 26 -11.78 2.22 17.65
N GLY A 27 -10.75 1.39 17.42
CA GLY A 27 -10.80 -0.07 17.44
C GLY A 27 -10.82 -0.71 16.05
N ASP A 28 -10.75 -2.05 16.06
CA ASP A 28 -10.55 -2.91 14.88
C ASP A 28 -11.51 -2.61 13.73
N GLU A 29 -12.81 -2.40 14.01
CA GLU A 29 -13.82 -2.15 12.97
C GLU A 29 -13.59 -0.80 12.26
N ALA A 30 -13.25 0.25 13.02
CA ALA A 30 -12.96 1.56 12.46
C ALA A 30 -11.68 1.53 11.60
N ARG A 31 -10.66 0.78 12.05
CA ARG A 31 -9.44 0.55 11.30
C ARG A 31 -9.69 -0.26 10.02
N LEU A 32 -10.47 -1.34 10.09
CA LEU A 32 -10.82 -2.14 8.93
C LEU A 32 -11.58 -1.31 7.89
N ARG A 33 -12.50 -0.45 8.33
CA ARG A 33 -13.21 0.49 7.45
C ARG A 33 -12.27 1.49 6.79
N LEU A 34 -11.27 1.99 7.53
CA LEU A 34 -10.23 2.86 7.00
C LEU A 34 -9.41 2.16 5.91
N SER A 35 -8.86 0.97 6.22
CA SER A 35 -8.12 0.15 5.24
C SER A 35 -8.97 -0.20 4.02
N SER A 36 -10.23 -0.58 4.21
CA SER A 36 -11.19 -0.88 3.13
C SER A 36 -11.44 0.33 2.23
N ALA A 37 -11.51 1.54 2.79
CA ALA A 37 -11.67 2.76 2.01
C ALA A 37 -10.43 3.04 1.14
N VAL A 38 -9.23 2.80 1.66
CA VAL A 38 -7.97 2.93 0.91
C VAL A 38 -7.90 1.88 -0.21
N ILE A 39 -8.22 0.62 0.08
CA ILE A 39 -8.27 -0.46 -0.92
C ILE A 39 -9.26 -0.11 -2.04
N THR A 40 -10.45 0.36 -1.67
CA THR A 40 -11.49 0.79 -2.63
C THR A 40 -11.01 1.94 -3.50
N ALA A 41 -10.29 2.90 -2.91
CA ALA A 41 -9.76 4.04 -3.64
C ALA A 41 -8.60 3.67 -4.59
N LEU A 42 -7.79 2.66 -4.23
CA LEU A 42 -6.80 2.10 -5.15
C LEU A 42 -7.47 1.43 -6.34
N SER A 43 -8.55 0.68 -6.15
CA SER A 43 -9.30 0.05 -7.26
C SER A 43 -8.38 -0.73 -8.23
N LEU A 44 -7.47 -1.53 -7.67
CA LEU A 44 -6.50 -2.29 -8.47
C LEU A 44 -7.19 -3.36 -9.34
N PRO A 45 -6.59 -3.72 -10.49
CA PRO A 45 -7.11 -4.78 -11.35
C PRO A 45 -7.20 -6.12 -10.62
N GLU A 46 -8.07 -7.01 -11.10
CA GLU A 46 -8.31 -8.33 -10.49
C GLU A 46 -7.05 -9.21 -10.37
N CYS A 47 -6.02 -8.97 -11.19
CA CYS A 47 -4.74 -9.68 -11.08
C CYS A 47 -3.98 -9.40 -9.77
N TRP A 48 -4.42 -8.41 -8.99
CA TRP A 48 -3.89 -8.09 -7.67
C TRP A 48 -4.82 -8.57 -6.56
N GLN A 49 -4.26 -9.30 -5.61
CA GLN A 49 -4.87 -9.52 -4.31
C GLN A 49 -4.33 -8.48 -3.32
N VAL A 50 -5.22 -7.96 -2.47
CA VAL A 50 -4.88 -6.97 -1.44
C VAL A 50 -5.38 -7.43 -0.09
N ASP A 51 -4.46 -7.64 0.84
CA ASP A 51 -4.75 -7.90 2.24
C ASP A 51 -4.44 -6.65 3.07
N CYS A 52 -5.10 -6.50 4.21
CA CYS A 52 -4.80 -5.41 5.16
C CYS A 52 -4.52 -5.94 6.56
N GLU A 53 -3.64 -5.25 7.28
CA GLU A 53 -3.41 -5.52 8.68
C GLU A 53 -4.64 -5.10 9.49
N GLN A 54 -5.18 -6.01 10.29
CA GLN A 54 -6.36 -5.74 11.11
C GLN A 54 -5.95 -5.34 12.53
N ARG A 55 -4.90 -5.96 13.07
CA ARG A 55 -4.42 -5.74 14.42
C ARG A 55 -2.92 -5.50 14.44
N GLN A 56 -2.12 -6.54 14.66
CA GLN A 56 -0.67 -6.42 14.79
C GLN A 56 0.03 -7.60 14.13
N GLU A 57 -0.64 -8.25 13.18
CA GLU A 57 -0.12 -9.41 12.45
C GLU A 57 1.20 -9.09 11.74
N TRP A 58 1.43 -7.82 11.38
CA TRP A 58 2.58 -7.28 10.68
C TRP A 58 3.29 -6.16 11.47
N GLY A 59 3.05 -6.10 12.79
CA GLY A 59 3.71 -5.18 13.73
C GLY A 59 2.85 -4.00 14.19
N GLY A 60 1.70 -3.74 13.57
CA GLY A 60 0.72 -2.76 14.06
C GLY A 60 1.14 -1.29 13.93
N LEU A 61 2.27 -1.01 13.27
CA LEU A 61 2.89 0.31 13.27
C LEU A 61 2.02 1.35 12.56
N HIS A 62 1.46 0.98 11.41
CA HIS A 62 0.68 1.88 10.57
C HIS A 62 -0.82 1.64 10.74
N PRO A 63 -1.64 2.70 10.94
CA PRO A 63 -3.10 2.57 10.89
C PRO A 63 -3.61 1.88 9.62
N VAL A 64 -2.96 2.15 8.48
CA VAL A 64 -3.18 1.46 7.20
C VAL A 64 -1.89 0.77 6.79
N HIS A 65 -1.93 -0.56 6.72
CA HIS A 65 -0.86 -1.38 6.16
C HIS A 65 -1.50 -2.40 5.24
N LEU A 66 -1.18 -2.32 3.94
CA LEU A 66 -1.67 -3.21 2.91
C LEU A 66 -0.52 -4.07 2.40
N ARG A 67 -0.80 -5.35 2.15
CA ARG A 67 0.08 -6.26 1.40
C ARG A 67 -0.59 -6.62 0.09
N LEU A 68 0.15 -6.49 -1.00
CA LEU A 68 -0.34 -6.70 -2.34
C LEU A 68 0.46 -7.84 -2.98
N SER A 69 -0.24 -8.78 -3.60
CA SER A 69 0.36 -9.90 -4.32
C SER A 69 -0.26 -10.01 -5.71
N HIS A 70 0.58 -10.33 -6.69
CA HIS A 70 0.13 -10.51 -8.07
C HIS A 70 -0.15 -12.00 -8.34
N GLN A 71 -1.29 -12.34 -8.95
CA GLN A 71 -1.70 -13.74 -9.17
C GLN A 71 -0.67 -14.59 -9.93
N SER A 72 0.02 -14.01 -10.92
CA SER A 72 1.06 -14.70 -11.70
C SER A 72 2.45 -14.70 -11.06
N ALA A 73 2.63 -13.98 -9.94
CA ALA A 73 3.89 -13.89 -9.22
C ALA A 73 3.65 -13.67 -7.71
N PRO A 74 2.96 -14.61 -7.03
CA PRO A 74 2.50 -14.43 -5.64
C PRO A 74 3.64 -14.34 -4.62
N GLN A 75 4.85 -14.78 -4.99
CA GLN A 75 6.06 -14.64 -4.19
C GLN A 75 6.59 -13.19 -4.10
N LEU A 76 6.14 -12.29 -4.98
CA LEU A 76 6.51 -10.89 -4.91
C LEU A 76 5.69 -10.21 -3.81
N SER A 77 6.38 -9.59 -2.85
CA SER A 77 5.76 -8.93 -1.71
C SER A 77 5.80 -7.42 -1.89
N PHE A 78 4.63 -6.83 -2.15
CA PHE A 78 4.45 -5.39 -2.22
C PHE A 78 3.70 -4.89 -0.99
N GLU A 79 4.03 -3.70 -0.53
CA GLU A 79 3.34 -3.06 0.58
C GLU A 79 2.98 -1.62 0.26
N ILE A 80 1.79 -1.20 0.72
CA ILE A 80 1.39 0.20 0.82
C ILE A 80 1.13 0.49 2.29
N THR A 81 1.85 1.47 2.85
CA THR A 81 1.65 1.91 4.25
C THR A 81 1.28 3.37 4.29
N GLY A 82 0.33 3.70 5.16
CA GLY A 82 -0.11 5.07 5.39
C GLY A 82 0.64 5.77 6.52
N PRO A 83 0.39 7.08 6.71
CA PRO A 83 0.98 7.85 7.80
C PRO A 83 0.68 7.25 9.18
N CYS A 84 1.64 7.39 10.10
CA CYS A 84 1.55 6.97 11.49
C CYS A 84 2.26 8.00 12.40
N ASN A 85 2.26 7.77 13.71
CA ASN A 85 2.95 8.65 14.67
C ASN A 85 4.42 8.93 14.33
N ASP A 86 5.13 7.95 13.74
CA ASP A 86 6.56 8.08 13.44
C ASP A 86 6.85 8.65 12.04
N SER A 87 5.86 8.70 11.15
CA SER A 87 6.04 9.13 9.77
C SER A 87 4.78 9.74 9.17
N PRO A 88 4.84 10.97 8.63
CA PRO A 88 3.69 11.61 7.98
C PRO A 88 3.46 11.14 6.54
N TYR A 89 4.32 10.29 5.99
CA TYR A 89 4.28 9.88 4.59
C TYR A 89 3.53 8.56 4.37
N TRP A 90 2.96 8.45 3.18
CA TRP A 90 2.63 7.19 2.55
C TRP A 90 3.87 6.57 1.88
N TYR A 91 3.96 5.25 1.89
CA TYR A 91 5.03 4.53 1.22
C TYR A 91 4.51 3.34 0.40
N GLY A 92 5.13 3.13 -0.76
CA GLY A 92 4.99 1.92 -1.55
C GLY A 92 6.34 1.22 -1.71
N ARG A 93 6.40 -0.07 -1.35
CA ARG A 93 7.63 -0.85 -1.29
C ARG A 93 7.48 -2.21 -1.97
N LEU A 94 8.51 -2.64 -2.69
CA LEU A 94 8.73 -4.04 -3.07
C LEU A 94 9.83 -4.60 -2.18
N TRP A 95 9.52 -5.66 -1.43
CA TRP A 95 10.52 -6.37 -0.64
C TRP A 95 11.31 -7.35 -1.50
N PHE A 96 12.62 -7.38 -1.32
CA PHE A 96 13.56 -8.28 -2.00
C PHE A 96 14.63 -8.77 -1.02
N ASP A 97 15.58 -9.59 -1.50
CA ASP A 97 16.62 -10.20 -0.66
C ASP A 97 16.07 -10.91 0.59
N GLY A 98 15.06 -11.76 0.39
CA GLY A 98 14.41 -12.50 1.48
C GLY A 98 13.58 -11.65 2.44
N GLY A 99 13.36 -10.36 2.14
CA GLY A 99 12.63 -9.42 3.01
C GLY A 99 13.53 -8.46 3.78
N GLU A 100 14.85 -8.56 3.62
CA GLU A 100 15.83 -7.70 4.30
C GLU A 100 16.00 -6.34 3.62
N CYS A 101 15.61 -6.23 2.35
CA CYS A 101 15.73 -5.01 1.56
C CYS A 101 14.41 -4.59 0.91
N ALA A 102 14.22 -3.29 0.72
CA ALA A 102 13.06 -2.72 0.05
C ALA A 102 13.47 -1.81 -1.11
N ALA A 103 12.76 -1.93 -2.23
CA ALA A 103 12.79 -0.96 -3.32
C ALA A 103 11.55 -0.06 -3.18
N TRP A 104 11.75 1.25 -3.06
CA TRP A 104 10.70 2.21 -2.78
C TRP A 104 10.20 2.79 -4.09
N PHE A 105 8.93 2.55 -4.42
CA PHE A 105 8.32 3.01 -5.67
C PHE A 105 7.32 4.16 -5.46
N TYR A 106 6.97 4.46 -4.21
CA TYR A 106 6.08 5.55 -3.85
C TYR A 106 6.47 6.13 -2.50
N SER A 107 6.55 7.46 -2.41
CA SER A 107 6.67 8.20 -1.17
C SER A 107 6.03 9.58 -1.35
N ALA A 108 5.00 9.89 -0.56
CA ALA A 108 4.30 11.17 -0.64
C ALA A 108 3.53 11.47 0.64
N GLU A 109 3.33 12.75 0.96
CA GLU A 109 2.53 13.19 2.12
C GLU A 109 1.04 12.95 1.90
N ALA A 110 0.57 13.13 0.66
CA ALA A 110 -0.81 12.91 0.28
C ALA A 110 -1.03 11.51 -0.31
N PHE A 111 -2.21 10.95 -0.10
CA PHE A 111 -2.62 9.71 -0.73
C PHE A 111 -3.00 9.94 -2.20
N THR A 112 -2.21 9.40 -3.14
CA THR A 112 -2.42 9.57 -4.59
C THR A 112 -2.61 8.19 -5.24
N PRO A 113 -3.86 7.65 -5.25
CA PRO A 113 -4.15 6.37 -5.86
C PRO A 113 -3.67 6.26 -7.30
N GLU A 114 -3.76 7.34 -8.07
CA GLU A 114 -3.38 7.38 -9.49
C GLU A 114 -1.88 7.08 -9.67
N ALA A 115 -1.03 7.61 -8.80
CA ALA A 115 0.41 7.36 -8.84
C ALA A 115 0.74 5.92 -8.45
N ILE A 116 0.09 5.40 -7.42
CA ILE A 116 0.25 4.00 -6.98
C ILE A 116 -0.22 3.07 -8.10
N ASN A 117 -1.41 3.28 -8.66
CA ASN A 117 -1.98 2.48 -9.73
C ASN A 117 -1.13 2.50 -11.00
N GLY A 118 -0.61 3.66 -11.39
CA GLY A 118 0.32 3.78 -12.50
C GLY A 118 1.57 2.92 -12.29
N MET A 119 2.05 2.83 -11.06
CA MET A 119 3.17 1.95 -10.72
C MET A 119 2.77 0.47 -10.72
N MET A 120 1.63 0.11 -10.14
CA MET A 120 1.14 -1.28 -10.15
C MET A 120 0.91 -1.79 -11.58
N ALA A 121 0.45 -0.92 -12.50
CA ALA A 121 0.30 -1.25 -13.92
C ALA A 121 1.65 -1.54 -14.60
N LYS A 122 2.67 -0.71 -14.35
CA LYS A 122 4.04 -0.96 -14.84
C LYS A 122 4.60 -2.28 -14.28
N VAL A 123 4.40 -2.54 -13.00
CA VAL A 123 4.83 -3.81 -12.37
C VAL A 123 4.16 -5.02 -13.06
N ASP A 124 2.86 -4.93 -13.33
CA ASP A 124 2.11 -5.95 -14.06
C ASP A 124 2.67 -6.16 -15.49
N GLU A 125 3.10 -5.11 -16.20
CA GLU A 125 3.83 -5.25 -17.48
C GLU A 125 5.15 -6.01 -17.33
N TYR A 126 5.95 -5.69 -16.30
CA TYR A 126 7.19 -6.42 -16.01
C TYR A 126 6.93 -7.90 -15.70
N ILE A 127 5.89 -8.19 -14.90
CA ILE A 127 5.52 -9.57 -14.56
C ILE A 127 5.09 -10.34 -15.83
N ARG A 128 4.29 -9.73 -16.70
CA ARG A 128 3.86 -10.34 -17.97
C ARG A 128 5.02 -10.74 -18.89
N VAL A 129 6.13 -10.00 -18.87
CA VAL A 129 7.31 -10.32 -19.67
C VAL A 129 8.34 -11.18 -18.92
N GLY A 130 8.00 -11.67 -17.72
CA GLY A 130 8.75 -12.71 -17.00
C GLY A 130 9.55 -12.25 -15.78
N TYR A 131 9.41 -11.00 -15.32
CA TYR A 131 10.06 -10.54 -14.08
C TYR A 131 9.27 -10.99 -12.85
N THR A 132 9.38 -12.27 -12.50
CA THR A 132 8.67 -12.87 -11.36
C THR A 132 9.56 -13.07 -10.12
N GLU A 133 10.85 -12.78 -10.20
CA GLU A 133 11.77 -12.84 -9.06
C GLU A 133 12.00 -11.44 -8.47
N ALA A 134 11.86 -11.29 -7.15
CA ALA A 134 11.91 -10.00 -6.46
C ALA A 134 13.22 -9.24 -6.71
N ASN A 135 14.37 -9.91 -6.66
CA ASN A 135 15.67 -9.28 -6.90
C ASN A 135 15.80 -8.74 -8.33
N LYS A 136 15.36 -9.52 -9.33
CA LYS A 136 15.41 -9.11 -10.74
C LYS A 136 14.45 -7.96 -11.01
N LEU A 137 13.24 -8.02 -10.44
CA LEU A 137 12.25 -6.97 -10.59
C LEU A 137 12.71 -5.67 -9.91
N ALA A 138 13.26 -5.74 -8.69
CA ALA A 138 13.79 -4.57 -7.99
C ALA A 138 14.89 -3.87 -8.80
N VAL A 139 15.81 -4.64 -9.40
CA VAL A 139 16.85 -4.09 -10.30
C VAL A 139 16.22 -3.44 -11.53
N ALA A 140 15.26 -4.11 -12.18
CA ALA A 140 14.59 -3.57 -13.37
C ALA A 140 13.83 -2.26 -13.09
N LEU A 141 13.13 -2.19 -11.95
CA LEU A 141 12.42 -1.00 -11.51
C LEU A 141 13.39 0.16 -11.26
N ARG A 142 14.54 -0.09 -10.60
CA ARG A 142 15.58 0.91 -10.37
C ARG A 142 16.20 1.41 -11.67
N MET A 143 16.57 0.51 -12.57
CA MET A 143 17.14 0.87 -13.87
C MET A 143 16.16 1.66 -14.74
N GLY A 144 14.86 1.40 -14.59
CA GLY A 144 13.78 2.16 -15.24
C GLY A 144 13.42 3.48 -14.54
N GLY A 145 14.08 3.85 -13.44
CA GLY A 145 13.79 5.06 -12.67
C GLY A 145 12.43 5.02 -11.94
N ASN A 146 11.89 3.82 -11.70
CA ASN A 146 10.57 3.60 -11.09
C ASN A 146 10.65 3.25 -9.59
N ALA A 147 11.84 2.98 -9.08
CA ALA A 147 12.08 2.74 -7.67
C ALA A 147 13.49 3.17 -7.26
N VAL A 148 13.68 3.42 -5.96
CA VAL A 148 15.00 3.64 -5.32
C VAL A 148 15.31 2.51 -4.35
#